data_AF-A0A085ZF83-F1
#
_entry.id   AF-A0A085ZF83-F1
#
_cell.length_a   1.000
_cell.length_b   1.000
_cell.length_c   1.000
_cell.angle_alpha   90.00
_cell.angle_beta   90.00
_cell.angle_gamma   90.00
#
_symmetry.space_group_name_H-M   'P 1'
#
loop_
_entity.id
_entity.type
_entity.pdbx_description
1 polymer ?
#
loop_
_entity_poly.entity_id
_entity_poly.type
_entity_poly.pdbx_seq_one_letter_code
_entity_poly.pdbx_strand_id
1 'polypeptide(L)'
;MRIKKLKTIINKIVILILIIFCFESCSSQNRKQQYKEKRNLAFKEYMTAQKIPFKELNDSIFSAHYGDFLNYEKKIKLESNPYLKINKVYVHYRTPASVEFIIYSDKETFCISTSDLDIDGKVLSFPENGIIKVLQPITVEDFGDFEVTGNIIKTRKRHTTPFNQWYDYVSGTIKNDTIYFTEKFIGKEKTFEKKTFAKTKKTDFKEVYQPGLKTRKYTNGAGLISYEVTGEFNVEK
;
A
#
# COMPACT_ATOMS: atom_id res chain seq x y z
N MET A 1 -3.93 66.19 22.20
CA MET A 1 -4.89 65.56 21.24
C MET A 1 -4.37 64.28 20.55
N ARG A 2 -3.06 64.06 20.37
CA ARG A 2 -2.50 62.88 19.67
C ARG A 2 -2.59 61.54 20.43
N ILE A 3 -2.47 61.54 21.76
CA ILE A 3 -2.42 60.30 22.59
C ILE A 3 -3.78 59.56 22.62
N LYS A 4 -4.92 60.29 22.68
CA LYS A 4 -6.26 59.68 22.64
C LYS A 4 -6.56 58.98 21.30
N LYS A 5 -6.09 59.54 20.18
CA LYS A 5 -6.23 58.94 18.83
C LYS A 5 -5.45 57.63 18.72
N LEU A 6 -4.22 57.57 19.25
CA LEU A 6 -3.39 56.37 19.25
C LEU A 6 -3.99 55.23 20.07
N LYS A 7 -4.52 55.54 21.27
CA LYS A 7 -5.18 54.56 22.16
C LYS A 7 -6.46 53.98 21.54
N THR A 8 -7.19 54.79 20.77
CA THR A 8 -8.42 54.36 20.06
C THR A 8 -8.09 53.44 18.87
N ILE A 9 -6.99 53.67 18.16
CA ILE A 9 -6.53 52.81 17.06
C ILE A 9 -6.03 51.47 17.61
N ILE A 10 -5.27 51.47 18.72
CA ILE A 10 -4.82 50.23 19.38
C ILE A 10 -6.01 49.39 19.87
N ASN A 11 -7.02 50.01 20.49
CA ASN A 11 -8.24 49.28 20.90
C ASN A 11 -8.99 48.67 19.71
N LYS A 12 -9.06 49.37 18.56
CA LYS A 12 -9.70 48.82 17.35
C LYS A 12 -8.93 47.63 16.78
N ILE A 13 -7.59 47.68 16.79
CA ILE A 13 -6.74 46.56 16.34
C ILE A 13 -6.86 45.37 17.28
N VAL A 14 -6.86 45.58 18.60
CA VAL A 14 -7.03 44.51 19.60
C VAL A 14 -8.39 43.82 19.46
N ILE A 15 -9.46 44.59 19.26
CA ILE A 15 -10.81 44.05 19.00
C ILE A 15 -10.84 43.26 17.69
N LEU A 16 -10.20 43.74 16.63
CA LEU A 16 -10.13 43.04 15.34
C LEU A 16 -9.39 41.70 15.47
N ILE A 17 -8.27 41.67 16.21
CA ILE A 17 -7.51 40.44 16.48
C ILE A 17 -8.35 39.46 17.30
N LEU A 18 -9.05 39.92 18.36
CA LEU A 18 -9.96 39.09 19.15
C LEU A 18 -11.09 38.47 18.31
N ILE A 19 -11.67 39.24 17.39
CA ILE A 19 -12.70 38.75 16.47
C ILE A 19 -12.14 37.68 15.52
N ILE A 20 -10.95 37.87 14.96
CA ILE A 20 -10.28 36.87 14.11
C ILE A 20 -10.00 35.57 14.88
N PHE A 21 -9.50 35.66 16.13
CA PHE A 21 -9.28 34.48 16.99
C PHE A 21 -10.59 33.71 17.32
N CYS A 22 -11.72 34.41 17.46
CA CYS A 22 -13.03 33.79 17.64
C CYS A 22 -13.50 33.03 16.38
N PHE A 23 -13.25 33.57 15.19
CA PHE A 23 -13.61 32.90 13.93
C PHE A 23 -12.77 31.63 13.68
N GLU A 24 -11.48 31.64 14.03
CA GLU A 24 -10.65 30.44 13.90
C GLU A 24 -11.11 29.31 14.85
N SER A 25 -11.50 29.66 16.07
CA SER A 25 -11.96 28.68 17.08
C SER A 25 -13.28 27.99 16.70
N CYS A 26 -14.28 28.74 16.21
CA CYS A 26 -15.54 28.16 15.73
C CYS A 26 -15.35 27.28 14.48
N SER A 27 -14.49 27.70 13.56
CA SER A 27 -14.19 26.92 12.34
C SER A 27 -13.49 25.58 12.65
N SER A 28 -12.70 25.53 13.73
CA SER A 28 -12.00 24.33 14.19
C SER A 28 -12.96 23.32 14.81
N GLN A 29 -13.91 23.77 15.61
CA GLN A 29 -14.91 22.91 16.26
C GLN A 29 -15.87 22.27 15.25
N ASN A 30 -16.34 23.04 14.26
CA ASN A 30 -17.18 22.51 13.17
C ASN A 30 -16.45 21.45 12.34
N ARG A 31 -15.16 21.65 12.05
CA ARG A 31 -14.32 20.65 11.34
C ARG A 31 -14.14 19.37 12.15
N LYS A 32 -13.92 19.46 13.47
CA LYS A 32 -13.82 18.28 14.36
C LYS A 32 -15.11 17.48 14.40
N GLN A 33 -16.25 18.15 14.46
CA GLN A 33 -17.56 17.51 14.47
C GLN A 33 -17.81 16.78 13.14
N GLN A 34 -17.56 17.43 12.00
CA GLN A 34 -17.71 16.83 10.69
C GLN A 34 -16.80 15.60 10.49
N TYR A 35 -15.56 15.66 10.99
CA TYR A 35 -14.65 14.52 10.96
C TYR A 35 -15.18 13.34 11.78
N LYS A 36 -15.68 13.61 12.99
CA LYS A 36 -16.28 12.60 13.87
C LYS A 36 -17.48 11.93 13.21
N GLU A 37 -18.36 12.69 12.57
CA GLU A 37 -19.52 12.16 11.86
C GLU A 37 -19.12 11.27 10.68
N LYS A 38 -18.15 11.69 9.87
CA LYS A 38 -17.62 10.87 8.77
C LYS A 38 -16.98 9.57 9.27
N ARG A 39 -16.20 9.63 10.36
CA ARG A 39 -15.61 8.43 10.98
C ARG A 39 -16.67 7.49 11.52
N ASN A 40 -17.69 8.02 12.19
CA ASN A 40 -18.82 7.21 12.69
C ASN A 40 -19.56 6.53 11.54
N LEU A 41 -19.80 7.23 10.43
CA LEU A 41 -20.44 6.65 9.25
C LEU A 41 -19.62 5.50 8.67
N ALA A 42 -18.33 5.73 8.40
CA ALA A 42 -17.43 4.70 7.88
C ALA A 42 -17.33 3.48 8.82
N PHE A 43 -17.32 3.72 10.14
CA PHE A 43 -17.31 2.63 11.12
C PHE A 43 -18.63 1.83 11.11
N LYS A 44 -19.79 2.48 10.96
CA LYS A 44 -21.09 1.77 10.78
C LYS A 44 -21.10 0.92 9.51
N GLU A 45 -20.57 1.45 8.41
CA GLU A 45 -20.45 0.71 7.15
C GLU A 45 -19.57 -0.53 7.32
N TYR A 46 -18.44 -0.40 8.02
CA TYR A 46 -17.59 -1.53 8.41
C TYR A 46 -18.35 -2.57 9.23
N MET A 47 -19.02 -2.17 10.32
CA MET A 47 -19.77 -3.08 11.18
C MET A 47 -20.85 -3.84 10.39
N THR A 48 -21.52 -3.14 9.48
CA THR A 48 -22.54 -3.71 8.58
C THR A 48 -21.91 -4.72 7.61
N ALA A 49 -20.79 -4.36 6.96
CA ALA A 49 -20.08 -5.22 6.03
C ALA A 49 -19.57 -6.52 6.71
N GLN A 50 -19.12 -6.42 7.97
CA GLN A 50 -18.68 -7.56 8.77
C GLN A 50 -19.82 -8.30 9.49
N LYS A 51 -21.08 -7.85 9.34
CA LYS A 51 -22.26 -8.40 10.02
C LYS A 51 -22.12 -8.42 11.55
N ILE A 52 -21.41 -7.45 12.12
CA ILE A 52 -21.24 -7.32 13.57
C ILE A 52 -22.48 -6.61 14.13
N PRO A 53 -23.23 -7.23 15.06
CA PRO A 53 -24.43 -6.62 15.60
C PRO A 53 -24.07 -5.44 16.53
N PHE A 54 -24.74 -4.30 16.36
CA PHE A 54 -24.67 -3.18 17.28
C PHE A 54 -26.01 -2.44 17.29
N LYS A 55 -26.43 -1.95 18.46
CA LYS A 55 -27.64 -1.13 18.60
C LYS A 55 -27.33 0.35 18.34
N GLU A 56 -26.31 0.85 19.02
CA GLU A 56 -25.80 2.22 18.89
C GLU A 56 -24.27 2.20 19.00
N LEU A 57 -23.60 3.11 18.32
CA LEU A 57 -22.14 3.25 18.45
C LEU A 57 -21.80 3.88 19.80
N ASN A 58 -20.86 3.27 20.51
CA ASN A 58 -20.30 3.80 21.75
C ASN A 58 -18.79 3.52 21.80
N ASP A 59 -18.11 4.09 22.78
CA ASP A 59 -16.65 4.00 22.91
C ASP A 59 -16.16 2.56 23.10
N SER A 60 -16.96 1.69 23.74
CA SER A 60 -16.60 0.28 23.94
C SER A 60 -16.61 -0.50 22.62
N ILE A 61 -17.66 -0.34 21.81
CA ILE A 61 -17.76 -0.97 20.48
C ILE A 61 -16.66 -0.42 19.56
N PHE A 62 -16.43 0.89 19.60
CA PHE A 62 -15.32 1.49 18.88
C PHE A 62 -13.99 0.85 19.29
N SER A 63 -13.64 0.88 20.57
CA SER A 63 -12.37 0.32 21.05
C SER A 63 -12.21 -1.16 20.73
N ALA A 64 -13.30 -1.94 20.77
CA ALA A 64 -13.27 -3.38 20.51
C ALA A 64 -12.94 -3.71 19.05
N HIS A 65 -13.37 -2.88 18.09
CA HIS A 65 -13.24 -3.16 16.67
C HIS A 65 -12.42 -2.13 15.87
N TYR A 66 -11.86 -1.11 16.55
CA TYR A 66 -11.16 -0.02 15.86
C TYR A 66 -9.99 -0.51 15.02
N GLY A 67 -9.19 -1.45 15.55
CA GLY A 67 -8.06 -2.02 14.83
C GLY A 67 -8.49 -2.73 13.54
N ASP A 68 -9.53 -3.56 13.62
CA ASP A 68 -10.07 -4.28 12.46
C ASP A 68 -10.70 -3.33 11.44
N PHE A 69 -11.35 -2.27 11.90
CA PHE A 69 -11.86 -1.21 11.04
C PHE A 69 -10.74 -0.51 10.27
N LEU A 70 -9.63 -0.17 10.92
CA LEU A 70 -8.48 0.43 10.23
C LEU A 70 -7.91 -0.51 9.16
N ASN A 71 -7.83 -1.81 9.45
CA ASN A 71 -7.41 -2.83 8.48
C ASN A 71 -8.40 -2.93 7.31
N TYR A 72 -9.70 -2.85 7.58
CA TYR A 72 -10.75 -2.85 6.57
C TYR A 72 -10.66 -1.63 5.64
N GLU A 73 -10.56 -0.42 6.19
CA GLU A 73 -10.44 0.80 5.38
C GLU A 73 -9.19 0.77 4.50
N LYS A 74 -8.09 0.30 5.06
CA LYS A 74 -6.83 0.12 4.35
C LYS A 74 -6.98 -0.84 3.17
N LYS A 75 -7.61 -1.99 3.40
CA LYS A 75 -7.94 -2.97 2.36
C LYS A 75 -8.80 -2.36 1.25
N ILE A 76 -9.90 -1.68 1.60
CA ILE A 76 -10.80 -1.04 0.62
C ILE A 76 -10.05 0.00 -0.21
N LYS A 77 -9.21 0.82 0.42
CA LYS A 77 -8.39 1.81 -0.28
C LYS A 77 -7.47 1.15 -1.31
N LEU A 78 -6.78 0.07 -0.94
CA LEU A 78 -5.90 -0.68 -1.84
C LEU A 78 -6.68 -1.33 -2.99
N GLU A 79 -7.76 -2.04 -2.68
CA GLU A 79 -8.60 -2.73 -3.67
C GLU A 79 -9.31 -1.75 -4.62
N SER A 80 -9.56 -0.52 -4.17
CA SER A 80 -10.12 0.55 -5.01
C SER A 80 -9.09 1.24 -5.92
N ASN A 81 -7.79 0.96 -5.78
CA ASN A 81 -6.78 1.54 -6.66
C ASN A 81 -6.98 1.04 -8.11
N PRO A 82 -7.17 1.93 -9.10
CA PRO A 82 -7.47 1.50 -10.47
C PRO A 82 -6.25 0.93 -11.21
N TYR A 83 -5.04 1.23 -10.74
CA TYR A 83 -3.79 0.86 -11.38
C TYR A 83 -3.23 -0.47 -10.87
N LEU A 84 -3.21 -0.68 -9.54
CA LEU A 84 -2.61 -1.87 -8.92
C LEU A 84 -3.65 -2.98 -8.70
N LYS A 85 -3.38 -4.19 -9.18
CA LYS A 85 -4.24 -5.36 -9.00
C LYS A 85 -3.84 -6.11 -7.72
N ILE A 86 -4.57 -5.82 -6.65
CA ILE A 86 -4.33 -6.45 -5.33
C ILE A 86 -4.66 -7.95 -5.36
N ASN A 87 -3.85 -8.75 -4.66
CA ASN A 87 -3.95 -10.22 -4.56
C ASN A 87 -3.84 -10.94 -5.94
N LYS A 88 -3.30 -10.27 -6.95
CA LYS A 88 -3.05 -10.82 -8.30
C LYS A 88 -1.57 -10.97 -8.57
N VAL A 89 -1.24 -11.84 -9.53
CA VAL A 89 0.15 -12.17 -9.86
C VAL A 89 0.68 -11.24 -10.92
N TYR A 90 1.83 -10.64 -10.61
CA TYR A 90 2.70 -9.98 -11.54
C TYR A 90 3.89 -10.88 -11.83
N VAL A 91 4.37 -10.85 -13.06
CA VAL A 91 5.55 -11.61 -13.49
C VAL A 91 6.67 -10.64 -13.83
N HIS A 92 7.85 -10.90 -13.26
CA HIS A 92 9.09 -10.22 -13.58
C HIS A 92 10.03 -11.21 -14.27
N TYR A 93 10.47 -10.92 -15.49
CA TYR A 93 11.53 -11.69 -16.15
C TYR A 93 12.88 -11.30 -15.57
N ARG A 94 13.51 -12.22 -14.83
CA ARG A 94 14.90 -12.07 -14.34
C ARG A 94 15.90 -12.33 -15.45
N THR A 95 15.60 -13.32 -16.28
CA THR A 95 16.29 -13.63 -17.54
C THR A 95 15.23 -14.05 -18.57
N PRO A 96 15.58 -14.21 -19.86
CA PRO A 96 14.64 -14.75 -20.85
C PRO A 96 14.09 -16.16 -20.50
N ALA A 97 14.76 -16.90 -19.63
CA ALA A 97 14.41 -18.27 -19.27
C ALA A 97 14.01 -18.44 -17.78
N SER A 98 13.90 -17.34 -17.02
CA SER A 98 13.64 -17.39 -15.57
C SER A 98 12.80 -16.20 -15.13
N VAL A 99 11.77 -16.47 -14.33
CA VAL A 99 10.82 -15.47 -13.85
C VAL A 99 10.75 -15.41 -12.32
N GLU A 100 10.23 -14.32 -11.81
CA GLU A 100 9.81 -14.16 -10.42
C GLU A 100 8.32 -13.83 -10.40
N PHE A 101 7.56 -14.48 -9.52
CA PHE A 101 6.15 -14.14 -9.28
C PHE A 101 6.05 -13.18 -8.11
N ILE A 102 5.32 -12.08 -8.30
CA ILE A 102 5.13 -11.03 -7.29
C ILE A 102 3.63 -10.84 -7.06
N ILE A 103 3.21 -10.77 -5.79
CA ILE A 103 1.81 -10.47 -5.44
C ILE A 103 1.78 -9.33 -4.42
N TYR A 104 1.02 -8.29 -4.73
CA TYR A 104 0.76 -7.17 -3.82
C TYR A 104 -0.49 -7.46 -2.99
N SER A 105 -0.32 -7.64 -1.68
CA SER A 105 -1.42 -8.02 -0.79
C SER A 105 -2.29 -6.83 -0.38
N ASP A 106 -3.50 -7.14 0.07
CA ASP A 106 -4.41 -6.20 0.73
C ASP A 106 -3.93 -5.74 2.14
N LYS A 107 -2.73 -6.17 2.58
CA LYS A 107 -2.12 -5.78 3.86
C LYS A 107 -0.90 -4.86 3.71
N GLU A 108 -0.67 -4.27 2.54
CA GLU A 108 0.54 -3.48 2.19
C GLU A 108 1.85 -4.27 2.25
N THR A 109 1.78 -5.60 2.19
CA THR A 109 2.96 -6.43 1.97
C THR A 109 2.97 -6.99 0.56
N PHE A 110 4.13 -7.15 -0.04
CA PHE A 110 4.26 -7.91 -1.28
C PHE A 110 5.00 -9.20 -1.01
N CYS A 111 4.57 -10.23 -1.73
CA CYS A 111 5.10 -11.57 -1.64
C CYS A 111 5.88 -11.88 -2.92
N ILE A 112 6.94 -12.69 -2.84
CA ILE A 112 7.69 -13.17 -4.01
C ILE A 112 7.80 -14.71 -4.00
N SER A 113 8.02 -15.31 -5.16
CA SER A 113 8.29 -16.74 -5.28
C SER A 113 9.53 -17.14 -4.46
N THR A 114 9.42 -18.22 -3.70
CA THR A 114 10.48 -18.68 -2.76
C THR A 114 11.66 -19.36 -3.45
N SER A 115 11.51 -19.71 -4.72
CA SER A 115 12.53 -20.35 -5.55
C SER A 115 12.62 -19.65 -6.90
N ASP A 116 13.77 -19.80 -7.55
CA ASP A 116 13.93 -19.42 -8.95
C ASP A 116 12.94 -20.23 -9.81
N LEU A 117 12.18 -19.55 -10.67
CA LEU A 117 11.18 -20.18 -11.52
C LEU A 117 11.71 -20.24 -12.95
N ASP A 118 12.49 -21.29 -13.21
CA ASP A 118 13.06 -21.54 -14.52
C ASP A 118 12.03 -22.17 -15.47
N ILE A 119 12.08 -21.73 -16.73
CA ILE A 119 11.24 -22.23 -17.83
C ILE A 119 11.94 -23.46 -18.43
N ASP A 120 11.95 -24.56 -17.67
CA ASP A 120 12.74 -25.77 -17.97
C ASP A 120 11.91 -27.04 -18.18
N GLY A 121 10.58 -26.92 -18.14
CA GLY A 121 9.64 -28.04 -18.27
C GLY A 121 9.36 -28.79 -16.97
N LYS A 122 9.93 -28.40 -15.82
CA LYS A 122 9.69 -29.07 -14.53
C LYS A 122 8.60 -28.39 -13.72
N VAL A 123 8.80 -27.11 -13.39
CA VAL A 123 7.85 -26.29 -12.62
C VAL A 123 7.01 -25.41 -13.55
N LEU A 124 7.67 -24.84 -14.55
CA LEU A 124 7.05 -24.11 -15.64
C LEU A 124 7.23 -24.88 -16.95
N SER A 125 6.19 -24.96 -17.77
CA SER A 125 6.29 -25.57 -19.09
C SER A 125 7.21 -24.76 -20.00
N PHE A 126 7.73 -25.40 -21.05
CA PHE A 126 8.24 -24.63 -22.18
C PHE A 126 7.11 -23.79 -22.80
N PRO A 127 7.44 -22.64 -23.43
CA PRO A 127 6.43 -21.81 -24.08
C PRO A 127 5.81 -22.53 -25.27
N GLU A 128 4.49 -22.62 -25.29
CA GLU A 128 3.71 -23.14 -26.42
C GLU A 128 2.76 -22.04 -26.90
N ASN A 129 2.92 -21.60 -28.15
CA ASN A 129 2.17 -20.46 -28.71
C ASN A 129 2.25 -19.17 -27.86
N GLY A 130 3.39 -18.96 -27.18
CA GLY A 130 3.61 -17.81 -26.30
C GLY A 130 2.96 -17.93 -24.92
N ILE A 131 2.48 -19.12 -24.54
CA ILE A 131 1.89 -19.39 -23.22
C ILE A 131 2.80 -20.31 -22.43
N ILE A 132 3.04 -19.99 -21.16
CA ILE A 132 3.74 -20.82 -20.18
C ILE A 132 2.73 -21.29 -19.12
N LYS A 133 2.73 -22.58 -18.83
CA LYS A 133 1.86 -23.20 -17.82
C LYS A 133 2.62 -23.45 -16.53
N VAL A 134 1.96 -23.20 -15.40
CA VAL A 134 2.40 -23.61 -14.08
C VAL A 134 2.07 -25.09 -13.91
N LEU A 135 3.09 -25.96 -13.96
CA LEU A 135 2.92 -27.42 -13.90
C LEU A 135 2.74 -27.92 -12.46
N GLN A 136 3.27 -27.18 -11.49
CA GLN A 136 3.15 -27.44 -10.06
C GLN A 136 2.80 -26.15 -9.33
N PRO A 137 1.91 -26.17 -8.32
CA PRO A 137 1.56 -24.96 -7.58
C PRO A 137 2.80 -24.27 -7.00
N ILE A 138 2.93 -22.96 -7.26
CA ILE A 138 4.08 -22.17 -6.83
C ILE A 138 3.75 -21.42 -5.54
N THR A 139 4.63 -21.54 -4.56
CA THR A 139 4.51 -20.79 -3.31
C THR A 139 5.15 -19.42 -3.43
N VAL A 140 4.41 -18.40 -3.01
CA VAL A 140 4.83 -16.99 -3.00
C VAL A 140 4.64 -16.46 -1.58
N GLU A 141 5.72 -15.98 -0.95
CA GLU A 141 5.76 -15.65 0.48
C GLU A 141 6.11 -14.18 0.74
N ASP A 142 5.66 -13.67 1.88
CA ASP A 142 5.92 -12.31 2.36
C ASP A 142 7.42 -11.95 2.30
N PHE A 143 7.72 -10.85 1.61
CA PHE A 143 9.11 -10.44 1.33
C PHE A 143 9.42 -8.99 1.70
N GLY A 144 8.39 -8.14 1.71
CA GLY A 144 8.55 -6.74 2.00
C GLY A 144 7.22 -6.01 2.01
N ASP A 145 7.29 -4.70 2.14
CA ASP A 145 6.10 -3.84 2.16
C ASP A 145 6.12 -2.82 1.02
N PHE A 146 4.94 -2.27 0.74
CA PHE A 146 4.77 -1.29 -0.32
C PHE A 146 3.79 -0.18 0.07
N GLU A 147 3.96 0.96 -0.59
CA GLU A 147 3.01 2.08 -0.56
C GLU A 147 2.59 2.39 -2.00
N VAL A 148 1.29 2.59 -2.20
CA VAL A 148 0.74 3.02 -3.49
C VAL A 148 -0.09 4.29 -3.32
N THR A 149 0.24 5.31 -4.12
CA THR A 149 -0.50 6.57 -4.18
C THR A 149 -0.76 6.92 -5.65
N GLY A 150 -2.03 6.86 -6.05
CA GLY A 150 -2.39 6.96 -7.46
C GLY A 150 -1.73 5.85 -8.27
N ASN A 151 -0.97 6.23 -9.30
CA ASN A 151 -0.20 5.31 -10.13
C ASN A 151 1.27 5.17 -9.69
N ILE A 152 1.68 5.74 -8.56
CA ILE A 152 3.04 5.65 -8.06
C ILE A 152 3.09 4.52 -7.03
N ILE A 153 4.08 3.64 -7.16
CA ILE A 153 4.36 2.58 -6.19
C ILE A 153 5.78 2.70 -5.67
N LYS A 154 5.94 2.43 -4.38
CA LYS A 154 7.22 2.30 -3.71
C LYS A 154 7.23 0.97 -2.97
N THR A 155 8.27 0.18 -3.14
CA THR A 155 8.48 -1.08 -2.44
C THR A 155 9.71 -0.99 -1.57
N ARG A 156 9.69 -1.75 -0.48
CA ARG A 156 10.80 -1.88 0.46
C ARG A 156 11.03 -3.36 0.72
N LYS A 157 12.11 -3.86 0.15
CA LYS A 157 12.61 -5.23 0.37
C LYS A 157 13.37 -5.27 1.70
N ARG A 158 13.02 -6.20 2.58
CA ARG A 158 13.72 -6.40 3.86
C ARG A 158 14.82 -7.43 3.67
N HIS A 159 16.03 -7.08 4.07
CA HIS A 159 17.15 -8.01 4.13
C HIS A 159 17.59 -8.16 5.58
N THR A 160 17.66 -9.40 6.04
CA THR A 160 18.08 -9.72 7.42
C THR A 160 19.13 -10.81 7.37
N THR A 161 20.25 -10.58 8.05
CA THR A 161 21.25 -11.59 8.41
C THR A 161 21.36 -11.65 9.94
N PRO A 162 22.05 -12.65 10.51
CA PRO A 162 22.27 -12.69 11.97
C PRO A 162 22.96 -11.44 12.55
N PHE A 163 23.64 -10.65 11.71
CA PHE A 163 24.46 -9.52 12.15
C PHE A 163 23.93 -8.16 11.70
N ASN A 164 23.09 -8.10 10.66
CA ASN A 164 22.65 -6.84 10.09
C ASN A 164 21.27 -6.93 9.43
N GLN A 165 20.54 -5.82 9.46
CA GLN A 165 19.29 -5.66 8.74
C GLN A 165 19.37 -4.38 7.90
N TRP A 166 19.03 -4.49 6.62
CA TRP A 166 18.93 -3.34 5.73
C TRP A 166 17.71 -3.45 4.83
N TYR A 167 17.45 -2.37 4.11
CA TYR A 167 16.25 -2.22 3.30
C TYR A 167 16.60 -1.64 1.94
N ASP A 168 16.13 -2.31 0.89
CA ASP A 168 16.25 -1.84 -0.48
C ASP A 168 14.92 -1.24 -0.93
N TYR A 169 14.95 0.04 -1.30
CA TYR A 169 13.78 0.77 -1.75
C TYR A 169 13.81 0.91 -3.26
N VAL A 170 12.71 0.56 -3.90
CA VAL A 170 12.51 0.74 -5.34
C VAL A 170 11.20 1.48 -5.56
N SER A 171 11.19 2.41 -6.51
CA SER A 171 9.97 3.13 -6.89
C SER A 171 9.77 3.15 -8.39
N GLY A 172 8.51 3.25 -8.76
CA GLY A 172 8.07 3.16 -10.13
C GLY A 172 6.69 3.75 -10.36
N THR A 173 6.23 3.63 -11.60
CA THR A 173 4.88 4.01 -11.99
C THR A 173 4.13 2.82 -12.57
N ILE A 174 2.81 2.81 -12.39
CA ILE A 174 1.92 1.76 -12.85
C ILE A 174 1.16 2.29 -14.06
N LYS A 175 1.20 1.56 -15.17
CA LYS A 175 0.48 1.89 -16.41
C LYS A 175 0.14 0.61 -17.15
N ASN A 176 -1.10 0.50 -17.65
CA ASN A 176 -1.57 -0.63 -18.46
C ASN A 176 -1.25 -1.98 -17.80
N ASP A 177 -1.65 -2.12 -16.53
CA ASP A 177 -1.42 -3.31 -15.70
C ASP A 177 0.06 -3.74 -15.57
N THR A 178 1.00 -2.84 -15.89
CA THR A 178 2.45 -3.04 -15.75
C THR A 178 3.01 -2.04 -14.76
N ILE A 179 3.91 -2.50 -13.90
CA ILE A 179 4.68 -1.66 -12.98
C ILE A 179 6.06 -1.45 -13.60
N TYR A 180 6.46 -0.20 -13.80
CA TYR A 180 7.75 0.20 -14.34
C TYR A 180 8.60 0.81 -13.22
N PHE A 181 9.56 0.04 -12.72
CA PHE A 181 10.49 0.51 -11.69
C PHE A 181 11.66 1.23 -12.33
N THR A 182 11.87 2.47 -11.90
CA THR A 182 12.84 3.40 -12.52
C THR A 182 13.91 3.89 -11.54
N GLU A 183 13.63 3.82 -10.24
CA GLU A 183 14.50 4.39 -9.21
C GLU A 183 14.74 3.42 -8.05
N LYS A 184 15.99 3.34 -7.60
CA LYS A 184 16.42 2.71 -6.35
C LYS A 184 16.96 3.78 -5.41
N PHE A 185 16.58 3.74 -4.14
CA PHE A 185 17.06 4.71 -3.15
C PHE A 185 17.23 4.09 -1.77
N ILE A 186 17.91 4.83 -0.87
CA ILE A 186 18.00 4.46 0.55
C ILE A 186 16.93 5.25 1.30
N GLY A 187 15.93 4.56 1.82
CA GLY A 187 14.83 5.13 2.61
C GLY A 187 15.07 5.09 4.12
N LYS A 188 14.21 5.79 4.87
CA LYS A 188 14.17 5.73 6.34
C LYS A 188 13.52 4.42 6.79
N GLU A 189 14.00 3.83 7.89
CA GLU A 189 13.60 2.47 8.34
C GLU A 189 12.10 2.24 8.53
N LYS A 190 11.28 3.28 8.69
CA LYS A 190 9.84 3.15 8.95
C LYS A 190 8.95 3.84 7.91
N THR A 191 9.52 4.51 6.91
CA THR A 191 8.75 5.27 5.93
C THR A 191 9.34 5.10 4.53
N PHE A 192 8.51 5.26 3.50
CA PHE A 192 8.97 5.29 2.11
C PHE A 192 9.58 6.64 1.71
N GLU A 193 10.12 7.36 2.69
CA GLU A 193 10.84 8.62 2.49
C GLU A 193 12.32 8.33 2.31
N LYS A 194 12.89 8.96 1.30
CA LYS A 194 14.33 8.92 1.04
C LYS A 194 15.12 9.57 2.20
N LYS A 195 16.23 8.97 2.62
CA LYS A 195 17.16 9.59 3.57
C LYS A 195 17.78 10.86 2.96
N THR A 196 17.93 11.91 3.77
CA THR A 196 18.61 13.14 3.35
C THR A 196 20.00 12.81 2.84
N PHE A 197 20.38 13.40 1.69
CA PHE A 197 21.66 13.16 0.99
C PHE A 197 21.90 11.74 0.43
N ALA A 198 20.92 10.81 0.53
CA ALA A 198 21.04 9.53 -0.15
C ALA A 198 21.08 9.74 -1.67
N LYS A 199 21.90 8.95 -2.38
CA LYS A 199 21.88 8.92 -3.84
C LYS A 199 20.67 8.13 -4.33
N THR A 200 20.03 8.60 -5.39
CA THR A 200 19.09 7.78 -6.18
C THR A 200 19.88 7.12 -7.30
N LYS A 201 19.66 5.83 -7.52
CA LYS A 201 20.22 5.08 -8.65
C LYS A 201 19.11 4.80 -9.64
N LYS A 202 19.41 4.88 -10.94
CA LYS A 202 18.49 4.42 -11.97
C LYS A 202 18.39 2.89 -11.92
N THR A 203 17.20 2.38 -12.15
CA THR A 203 16.95 0.97 -12.44
C THR A 203 15.96 0.91 -13.60
N ASP A 204 15.87 -0.23 -14.27
CA ASP A 204 14.90 -0.41 -15.34
C ASP A 204 14.46 -1.86 -15.35
N PHE A 205 13.39 -2.15 -14.61
CA PHE A 205 12.73 -3.44 -14.67
C PHE A 205 11.23 -3.24 -14.52
N LYS A 206 10.49 -4.23 -15.01
CA LYS A 206 9.04 -4.22 -15.00
C LYS A 206 8.48 -5.50 -14.41
N GLU A 207 7.27 -5.34 -13.88
CA GLU A 207 6.42 -6.41 -13.37
C GLU A 207 5.09 -6.31 -14.10
N VAL A 208 4.68 -7.37 -14.79
CA VAL A 208 3.48 -7.36 -15.65
C VAL A 208 2.41 -8.22 -15.03
N TYR A 209 1.21 -7.68 -14.84
CA TYR A 209 0.05 -8.45 -14.39
C TYR A 209 -0.30 -9.54 -15.40
N GLN A 210 -0.50 -10.77 -14.91
CA GLN A 210 -0.88 -11.90 -15.74
C GLN A 210 -2.28 -12.42 -15.33
N PRO A 211 -3.33 -12.15 -16.12
CA PRO A 211 -4.70 -12.51 -15.75
C PRO A 211 -4.98 -14.02 -15.77
N GLY A 212 -4.18 -14.81 -16.48
CA GLY A 212 -4.29 -16.27 -16.52
C GLY A 212 -3.80 -16.97 -15.25
N LEU A 213 -3.06 -16.27 -14.38
CA LEU A 213 -2.59 -16.79 -13.11
C LEU A 213 -3.65 -16.61 -12.02
N LYS A 214 -3.86 -17.68 -11.26
CA LYS A 214 -4.82 -17.75 -10.14
C LYS A 214 -4.06 -17.81 -8.83
N THR A 215 -4.62 -17.17 -7.81
CA THR A 215 -4.04 -17.10 -6.47
C THR A 215 -4.97 -17.71 -5.44
N ARG A 216 -4.40 -18.48 -4.51
CA ARG A 216 -5.05 -18.88 -3.26
C ARG A 216 -4.25 -18.31 -2.10
N LYS A 217 -4.81 -17.34 -1.39
CA LYS A 217 -4.20 -16.72 -0.21
C LYS A 217 -4.32 -17.64 0.99
N TYR A 218 -3.26 -17.74 1.78
CA TYR A 218 -3.24 -18.44 3.06
C TYR A 218 -2.27 -17.77 4.04
N THR A 219 -2.25 -18.26 5.28
CA THR A 219 -1.27 -17.86 6.30
C THR A 219 -0.35 -19.03 6.56
N ASN A 220 0.96 -18.83 6.42
CA ASN A 220 1.94 -19.89 6.64
C ASN A 220 2.17 -20.16 8.13
N GLY A 221 3.01 -21.17 8.44
CA GLY A 221 3.31 -21.56 9.83
C GLY A 221 3.94 -20.45 10.69
N ALA A 222 4.51 -19.41 10.07
CA ALA A 222 5.07 -18.24 10.74
C ALA A 222 4.06 -17.10 10.95
N GLY A 223 2.79 -17.29 10.58
CA GLY A 223 1.76 -16.25 10.67
C GLY A 223 1.84 -15.20 9.57
N LEU A 224 2.69 -15.40 8.54
CA LEU A 224 2.86 -14.48 7.43
C LEU A 224 1.89 -14.79 6.30
N ILE A 225 1.56 -13.78 5.49
CA ILE A 225 0.73 -13.97 4.30
C ILE A 225 1.54 -14.72 3.25
N SER A 226 0.89 -15.69 2.63
CA SER A 226 1.46 -16.42 1.52
C SER A 226 0.38 -16.75 0.50
N TYR A 227 0.80 -17.12 -0.71
CA TYR A 227 -0.08 -17.46 -1.80
C TYR A 227 0.42 -18.72 -2.49
N GLU A 228 -0.54 -19.51 -2.95
CA GLU A 228 -0.31 -20.56 -3.92
C GLU A 228 -0.76 -20.05 -5.29
N VAL A 229 0.11 -20.18 -6.30
CA VAL A 229 -0.13 -19.72 -7.66
C VAL A 229 -0.24 -20.91 -8.61
N THR A 230 -1.29 -20.89 -9.44
CA THR A 230 -1.54 -21.88 -10.50
C THR A 230 -2.01 -21.18 -11.77
N GLY A 231 -2.11 -21.92 -12.87
CA GLY A 231 -2.66 -21.42 -14.14
C GLY A 231 -1.58 -21.23 -15.20
N GLU A 232 -1.74 -20.20 -16.02
CA GLU A 232 -0.86 -19.94 -17.16
C GLU A 232 -0.66 -18.44 -17.38
N PHE A 233 0.40 -18.08 -18.07
CA PHE A 233 0.73 -16.70 -18.37
C PHE A 233 1.36 -16.55 -19.73
N ASN A 234 1.25 -15.34 -20.29
CA ASN A 234 1.82 -15.05 -21.59
C ASN A 234 3.29 -14.67 -21.45
N VAL A 235 4.11 -15.15 -22.38
CA VAL A 235 5.47 -14.65 -22.56
C VAL A 235 5.41 -13.17 -22.87
N GLU A 236 6.24 -12.42 -22.18
CA GLU A 236 6.38 -10.99 -22.47
C GLU A 236 6.93 -10.78 -23.88
N LYS A 237 6.22 -9.99 -24.70
CA LYS A 237 6.65 -9.61 -26.04
C LYS A 237 7.68 -8.48 -26.00
#